data_AF-A0A844FY93-F1
#
_entry.id   AF-A0A844FY93-F1
#
_cell.length_a   1.000
_cell.length_b   1.000
_cell.length_c   1.000
_cell.angle_alpha   90.00
_cell.angle_beta   90.00
_cell.angle_gamma   90.00
#
_symmetry.space_group_name_H-M   'P 1'
#
loop_
_entity.id
_entity.type
_entity.pdbx_description
1 polymer ?
#
loop_
_entity_poly.entity_id
_entity_poly.type
_entity_poly.pdbx_seq_one_letter_code
_entity_poly.pdbx_strand_id
1 'polypeptide(L)'
;MQMCGIINGSNTEAVMGKSMDIGFLRKLAEGCGTPCRCELIEQGWGTLARGVNLVRTGPLKVGETEYAYGFGTHSPSRIRIASTEPLRRFRAVVGIERNAATDSGRARIAPAFFSVEIGGKCVSISPAVRYADGGVAFEAELNGAAEFELIVESPAGIDLANVDWCAPEVETVSGCVMRLGTREFGFGAGSLPVGFRFGGLDAAEFYRRYGIERRSEERGDHTLFSAVSGGADSGLRLTVTMKLFHELPVLEYRVAFENPAADRSRRLSGVDSLQLSVGMPETLRLLRRHGSFQLPDCGFREAFRDSFTPVEESLDGAEKTIRFGAVGGRPSVDWLPCFDLTDGVCNLRIAIGWSGQWSAELVPQPSAAVVDIRAGIEEIDMVLEPGERIELPSVALVWNESGGTERGVNLWRRFLREKIQPRIGGKIVEVPLSSSNWGGMTEAEHLTRIANIAARKMPFELHWIDAGWYGPPGSYSPDEFDST
;
A
#
# COMPACT_ATOMS: atom_id res chain seq x y z
N MET A 1 -31.02 -15.78 -42.65
CA MET A 1 -31.50 -14.43 -42.31
C MET A 1 -32.57 -14.59 -41.24
N GLN A 2 -32.18 -14.53 -39.97
CA GLN A 2 -33.08 -14.69 -38.84
C GLN A 2 -32.87 -13.48 -37.93
N MET A 3 -33.97 -12.79 -37.66
CA MET A 3 -34.03 -11.48 -37.03
C MET A 3 -33.38 -11.49 -35.64
N CYS A 4 -32.58 -10.47 -35.39
CA CYS A 4 -32.06 -10.12 -34.07
C CYS A 4 -33.23 -9.56 -33.23
N GLY A 5 -33.69 -10.35 -32.27
CA GLY A 5 -34.71 -9.98 -31.30
C GLY A 5 -34.08 -9.37 -30.05
N ILE A 6 -34.59 -8.19 -29.70
CA ILE A 6 -34.27 -7.37 -28.53
C ILE A 6 -34.39 -8.18 -27.23
N ILE A 7 -33.35 -8.17 -26.40
CA ILE A 7 -33.44 -8.55 -24.98
C ILE A 7 -33.31 -7.26 -24.16
N ASN A 8 -34.45 -6.65 -23.86
CA ASN A 8 -34.60 -5.78 -22.70
C ASN A 8 -34.74 -6.70 -21.49
N GLY A 9 -33.75 -6.69 -20.60
CA GLY A 9 -33.73 -7.52 -19.40
C GLY A 9 -32.75 -6.96 -18.39
N SER A 10 -33.28 -6.07 -17.55
CA SER A 10 -32.84 -5.75 -16.19
C SER A 10 -31.85 -6.76 -15.60
N ASN A 11 -30.57 -6.41 -15.55
CA ASN A 11 -29.57 -7.16 -14.78
C ASN A 11 -28.50 -6.26 -14.15
N THR A 12 -28.82 -4.97 -13.94
CA THR A 12 -27.94 -3.97 -13.34
C THR A 12 -28.09 -3.83 -11.82
N GLU A 13 -29.01 -4.55 -11.17
CA GLU A 13 -29.28 -4.35 -9.72
C GLU A 13 -28.72 -5.44 -8.79
N ALA A 14 -28.00 -6.45 -9.26
CA ALA A 14 -27.52 -7.56 -8.41
C ALA A 14 -26.03 -7.49 -7.99
N VAL A 15 -25.34 -6.36 -8.17
CA VAL A 15 -23.95 -6.16 -7.68
C VAL A 15 -23.84 -4.98 -6.69
N MET A 16 -24.96 -4.51 -6.13
CA MET A 16 -24.98 -3.59 -4.99
C MET A 16 -25.22 -4.40 -3.71
N GLY A 17 -24.16 -4.68 -2.95
CA GLY A 17 -24.34 -5.41 -1.69
C GLY A 17 -23.07 -5.84 -0.95
N LYS A 18 -21.87 -5.67 -1.52
CA LYS A 18 -20.66 -5.66 -0.71
C LYS A 18 -20.27 -4.21 -0.46
N SER A 19 -20.33 -3.80 0.81
CA SER A 19 -19.64 -2.61 1.30
C SER A 19 -18.26 -2.59 0.68
N MET A 20 -17.94 -1.54 -0.06
CA MET A 20 -16.61 -1.37 -0.61
C MET A 20 -15.66 -1.19 0.55
N ASP A 21 -14.64 -2.04 0.64
CA ASP A 21 -13.71 -1.97 1.76
C ASP A 21 -12.86 -0.71 1.64
N ILE A 22 -13.29 0.35 2.33
CA ILE A 22 -12.54 1.59 2.53
C ILE A 22 -12.02 1.68 3.96
N GLY A 23 -12.25 0.65 4.79
CA GLY A 23 -11.95 0.67 6.23
C GLY A 23 -10.47 0.87 6.49
N PHE A 24 -9.63 0.16 5.72
CA PHE A 24 -8.18 0.34 5.75
C PHE A 24 -7.74 1.79 5.45
N LEU A 25 -8.19 2.34 4.33
CA LEU A 25 -7.82 3.69 3.90
C LEU A 25 -8.39 4.77 4.83
N ARG A 26 -9.56 4.53 5.43
CA ARG A 26 -10.16 5.39 6.45
C ARG A 26 -9.30 5.45 7.71
N LYS A 27 -8.85 4.29 8.21
CA LYS A 27 -7.94 4.23 9.37
C LYS A 27 -6.66 5.01 9.13
N LEU A 28 -6.09 4.90 7.93
CA LEU A 28 -4.93 5.71 7.54
C LEU A 28 -5.24 7.21 7.58
N ALA A 29 -6.37 7.64 7.01
CA ALA A 29 -6.75 9.04 6.95
C ALA A 29 -7.07 9.65 8.32
N GLU A 30 -7.65 8.85 9.22
CA GLU A 30 -7.96 9.24 10.60
C GLU A 30 -6.73 9.21 11.52
N GLY A 31 -5.63 8.58 11.09
CA GLY A 31 -4.47 8.32 11.95
C GLY A 31 -4.72 7.25 13.00
N CYS A 32 -5.78 6.45 12.83
CA CYS A 32 -6.16 5.32 13.67
C CYS A 32 -5.34 4.09 13.27
N GLY A 33 -4.02 4.19 13.43
CA GLY A 33 -3.09 3.07 13.28
C GLY A 33 -3.15 2.09 14.46
N THR A 34 -2.46 0.96 14.36
CA THR A 34 -2.34 0.01 15.47
C THR A 34 -1.16 0.45 16.35
N PRO A 35 -1.37 0.85 17.62
CA PRO A 35 -0.25 1.23 18.50
C PRO A 35 0.68 0.06 18.82
N CYS A 36 0.22 -1.17 18.63
CA CYS A 36 1.01 -2.39 18.79
C CYS A 36 1.66 -2.87 17.48
N ARG A 37 2.97 -3.17 17.56
CA ARG A 37 3.72 -3.96 16.59
C ARG A 37 3.89 -5.39 17.10
N CYS A 38 3.90 -6.35 16.16
CA CYS A 38 4.06 -7.78 16.46
C CYS A 38 5.29 -8.32 15.74
N GLU A 39 6.21 -8.93 16.49
CA GLU A 39 7.46 -9.49 16.00
C GLU A 39 7.51 -10.99 16.35
N LEU A 40 7.76 -11.85 15.36
CA LEU A 40 8.02 -13.26 15.64
C LEU A 40 9.47 -13.43 16.11
N ILE A 41 9.68 -13.98 17.30
CA ILE A 41 11.01 -14.23 17.86
C ILE A 41 11.43 -15.68 17.61
N GLU A 42 10.50 -16.61 17.80
CA GLU A 42 10.76 -18.04 17.67
C GLU A 42 9.50 -18.76 17.18
N GLN A 43 9.69 -19.77 16.34
CA GLN A 43 8.65 -20.74 16.04
C GLN A 43 9.25 -22.10 15.67
N GLY A 44 8.70 -23.18 16.21
CA GLY A 44 9.22 -24.53 16.00
C GLY A 44 9.07 -25.03 14.57
N TRP A 45 7.99 -24.65 13.90
CA TRP A 45 7.74 -24.99 12.50
C TRP A 45 6.84 -23.96 11.79
N GLY A 46 7.03 -23.82 10.48
CA GLY A 46 6.25 -22.92 9.64
C GLY A 46 6.52 -21.44 9.92
N THR A 47 5.73 -20.57 9.29
CA THR A 47 5.77 -19.11 9.51
C THR A 47 4.53 -18.65 10.27
N LEU A 48 4.64 -17.59 11.06
CA LEU A 48 3.53 -17.04 11.83
C LEU A 48 2.34 -16.71 10.91
N ALA A 49 1.20 -17.37 11.14
CA ALA A 49 -0.04 -17.11 10.42
C ALA A 49 -0.88 -16.05 11.15
N ARG A 50 -1.54 -15.16 10.40
CA ARG A 50 -2.40 -14.09 10.95
C ARG A 50 -3.80 -14.17 10.34
N GLY A 51 -4.80 -14.35 11.21
CA GLY A 51 -6.20 -14.49 10.83
C GLY A 51 -6.52 -15.71 9.96
N VAL A 52 -5.63 -16.69 9.96
CA VAL A 52 -5.74 -17.96 9.25
C VAL A 52 -4.99 -19.01 10.07
N ASN A 53 -5.36 -20.28 9.95
CA ASN A 53 -4.64 -21.38 10.60
C ASN A 53 -3.18 -21.49 10.08
N LEU A 54 -2.29 -22.13 10.84
CA LEU A 54 -0.86 -22.29 10.58
C LEU A 54 -0.58 -22.88 9.19
N VAL A 55 -1.42 -23.83 8.74
CA VAL A 55 -1.30 -24.49 7.44
C VAL A 55 -1.98 -23.73 6.29
N ARG A 56 -2.59 -22.57 6.57
CA ARG A 56 -3.15 -21.61 5.59
C ARG A 56 -4.26 -22.18 4.70
N THR A 57 -5.06 -23.11 5.23
CA THR A 57 -6.16 -23.77 4.50
C THR A 57 -7.55 -23.35 4.96
N GLY A 58 -7.64 -22.60 6.06
CA GLY A 58 -8.92 -22.19 6.63
C GLY A 58 -8.77 -21.23 7.80
N PRO A 59 -9.89 -20.78 8.41
CA PRO A 59 -9.85 -19.90 9.56
C PRO A 59 -9.11 -20.55 10.74
N LEU A 60 -8.67 -19.73 11.68
CA LEU A 60 -8.22 -20.21 12.99
C LEU A 60 -9.38 -20.97 13.64
N LYS A 61 -9.12 -22.17 14.12
CA LYS A 61 -10.17 -23.02 14.67
C LYS A 61 -9.66 -23.80 15.87
N VAL A 62 -10.32 -23.61 17.01
CA VAL A 62 -10.07 -24.40 18.23
C VAL A 62 -11.39 -24.98 18.71
N GLY A 63 -11.39 -26.28 18.99
CA GLY A 63 -12.65 -27.01 19.19
C GLY A 63 -13.56 -26.94 17.95
N GLU A 64 -14.79 -26.49 18.13
CA GLU A 64 -15.76 -26.30 17.04
C GLU A 64 -15.90 -24.83 16.60
N THR A 65 -15.17 -23.91 17.24
CA THR A 65 -15.31 -22.47 17.00
C THR A 65 -14.25 -21.96 16.03
N GLU A 66 -14.70 -21.24 15.02
CA GLU A 66 -13.84 -20.54 14.06
C GLU A 66 -13.67 -19.07 14.45
N TYR A 67 -12.48 -18.53 14.21
CA TYR A 67 -12.11 -17.16 14.53
C TYR A 67 -11.57 -16.44 13.29
N ALA A 68 -12.04 -15.21 13.09
CA ALA A 68 -11.68 -14.39 11.94
C ALA A 68 -10.29 -13.73 12.06
N TYR A 69 -9.70 -13.71 13.26
CA TYR A 69 -8.40 -13.08 13.54
C TYR A 69 -7.68 -13.77 14.70
N GLY A 70 -6.36 -13.64 14.72
CA GLY A 70 -5.47 -14.24 15.72
C GLY A 70 -4.17 -14.77 15.11
N PHE A 71 -3.39 -15.48 15.91
CA PHE A 71 -2.11 -16.03 15.51
C PHE A 71 -2.18 -17.55 15.41
N GLY A 72 -1.95 -18.09 14.22
CA GLY A 72 -1.74 -19.52 14.01
C GLY A 72 -0.26 -19.83 14.13
N THR A 73 0.12 -20.69 15.07
CA THR A 73 1.53 -20.92 15.43
C THR A 73 1.85 -22.39 15.59
N HIS A 74 3.14 -22.71 15.72
CA HIS A 74 3.62 -24.03 16.10
C HIS A 74 4.50 -23.93 17.33
N SER A 75 4.28 -24.78 18.33
CA SER A 75 5.09 -24.82 19.55
C SER A 75 6.48 -25.47 19.30
N PRO A 76 7.58 -24.96 19.88
CA PRO A 76 7.65 -23.73 20.69
C PRO A 76 7.37 -22.49 19.83
N SER A 77 6.66 -21.51 20.36
CA SER A 77 6.48 -20.20 19.70
C SER A 77 6.69 -19.04 20.66
N ARG A 78 7.23 -17.94 20.15
CA ARG A 78 7.46 -16.69 20.90
C ARG A 78 7.18 -15.49 20.00
N ILE A 79 6.19 -14.67 20.36
CA ILE A 79 5.80 -13.46 19.63
C ILE A 79 5.93 -12.27 20.58
N ARG A 80 6.75 -11.28 20.23
CA ARG A 80 6.83 -10.02 20.97
C ARG A 80 5.77 -9.05 20.46
N ILE A 81 5.06 -8.45 21.39
CA ILE A 81 4.10 -7.37 21.15
C ILE A 81 4.66 -6.12 21.81
N ALA A 82 4.94 -5.08 21.02
CA ALA A 82 5.47 -3.80 21.50
C ALA A 82 4.49 -2.67 21.16
N SER A 83 4.27 -1.73 22.08
CA SER A 83 3.28 -0.68 21.96
C SER A 83 3.89 0.70 22.20
N THR A 84 3.41 1.71 21.47
CA THR A 84 3.75 3.12 21.73
C THR A 84 3.01 3.69 22.94
N GLU A 85 1.98 2.99 23.44
CA GLU A 85 1.23 3.33 24.64
C GLU A 85 1.39 2.25 25.71
N PRO A 86 1.42 2.61 27.01
CA PRO A 86 1.41 1.64 28.10
C PRO A 86 0.22 0.68 28.01
N LEU A 87 0.49 -0.62 28.16
CA LEU A 87 -0.52 -1.67 28.02
C LEU A 87 -1.10 -2.09 29.37
N ARG A 88 -2.42 -2.29 29.42
CA ARG A 88 -3.15 -2.66 30.63
C ARG A 88 -3.38 -4.15 30.72
N ARG A 89 -3.98 -4.77 29.70
CA ARG A 89 -4.46 -6.15 29.77
C ARG A 89 -4.44 -6.83 28.41
N PHE A 90 -4.11 -8.12 28.40
CA PHE A 90 -4.23 -9.01 27.25
C PHE A 90 -5.31 -10.06 27.49
N ARG A 91 -6.07 -10.40 26.43
CA ARG A 91 -7.06 -11.48 26.42
C ARG A 91 -6.96 -12.27 25.12
N ALA A 92 -7.23 -13.57 25.17
CA ALA A 92 -7.37 -14.41 23.98
C ALA A 92 -8.17 -15.66 24.31
N VAL A 93 -8.49 -16.44 23.28
CA VAL A 93 -8.82 -17.86 23.41
C VAL A 93 -7.63 -18.66 22.89
N VAL A 94 -7.08 -19.55 23.69
CA VAL A 94 -5.95 -20.39 23.31
C VAL A 94 -6.37 -21.82 23.11
N GLY A 95 -5.72 -22.54 22.20
CA GLY A 95 -6.08 -23.92 21.94
C GLY A 95 -5.15 -24.62 20.96
N ILE A 96 -5.30 -25.93 20.88
CA ILE A 96 -4.69 -26.71 19.81
C ILE A 96 -5.53 -26.53 18.54
N GLU A 97 -4.87 -26.14 17.46
CA GLU A 97 -5.48 -25.86 16.17
C GLU A 97 -6.21 -27.08 15.61
N ARG A 98 -7.36 -26.84 14.97
CA ARG A 98 -8.14 -27.83 14.22
C ARG A 98 -7.90 -27.68 12.73
N ASN A 99 -7.16 -28.63 12.16
CA ASN A 99 -6.90 -28.75 10.74
C ASN A 99 -6.84 -30.24 10.36
N ALA A 100 -6.72 -30.55 9.07
CA ALA A 100 -6.71 -31.94 8.58
C ALA A 100 -5.62 -32.82 9.24
N ALA A 101 -4.45 -32.27 9.53
CA ALA A 101 -3.35 -32.98 10.16
C ALA A 101 -3.58 -33.21 11.66
N THR A 102 -3.99 -32.18 12.42
CA THR A 102 -4.30 -32.33 13.85
C THR A 102 -5.53 -33.20 14.09
N ASP A 103 -6.53 -33.10 13.21
CA ASP A 103 -7.76 -33.90 13.28
C ASP A 103 -7.51 -35.39 13.03
N SER A 104 -6.60 -35.74 12.13
CA SER A 104 -6.23 -37.13 11.85
C SER A 104 -5.18 -37.67 12.83
N GLY A 105 -4.41 -36.79 13.48
CA GLY A 105 -3.28 -37.13 14.34
C GLY A 105 -3.49 -36.92 15.83
N ARG A 106 -4.72 -36.74 16.31
CA ARG A 106 -5.08 -36.31 17.69
C ARG A 106 -4.30 -37.00 18.81
N ALA A 107 -4.09 -38.30 18.70
CA ALA A 107 -3.40 -39.11 19.72
C ALA A 107 -1.89 -38.82 19.84
N ARG A 108 -1.29 -38.15 18.85
CA ARG A 108 0.12 -37.78 18.83
C ARG A 108 0.40 -36.40 19.42
N ILE A 109 -0.65 -35.60 19.62
CA ILE A 109 -0.51 -34.21 20.04
C ILE A 109 -0.29 -34.14 21.55
N ALA A 110 0.87 -33.63 21.95
CA ALA A 110 1.17 -33.38 23.36
C ALA A 110 0.40 -32.13 23.88
N PRO A 111 0.13 -32.05 25.19
CA PRO A 111 -0.43 -30.82 25.77
C PRO A 111 0.50 -29.62 25.58
N ALA A 112 -0.08 -28.45 25.34
CA ALA A 112 0.62 -27.18 25.21
C ALA A 112 0.34 -26.26 26.40
N PHE A 113 1.30 -25.39 26.70
CA PHE A 113 1.20 -24.35 27.72
C PHE A 113 1.37 -22.99 27.07
N PHE A 114 0.40 -22.10 27.28
CA PHE A 114 0.42 -20.74 26.77
C PHE A 114 0.80 -19.81 27.91
N SER A 115 1.71 -18.89 27.69
CA SER A 115 2.14 -17.94 28.72
C SER A 115 2.35 -16.54 28.15
N VAL A 116 2.30 -15.56 29.05
CA VAL A 116 2.67 -14.17 28.79
C VAL A 116 3.85 -13.82 29.68
N GLU A 117 4.90 -13.26 29.07
CA GLU A 117 6.08 -12.76 29.76
C GLU A 117 6.26 -11.25 29.57
N ILE A 118 6.74 -10.58 30.62
CA ILE A 118 7.13 -9.16 30.58
C ILE A 118 8.56 -9.07 31.11
N GLY A 119 9.50 -8.58 30.28
CA GLY A 119 10.91 -8.50 30.65
C GLY A 119 11.51 -9.85 31.08
N GLY A 120 11.10 -10.95 30.43
CA GLY A 120 11.54 -12.32 30.74
C GLY A 120 10.93 -12.94 32.00
N LYS A 121 9.92 -12.31 32.60
CA LYS A 121 9.18 -12.86 33.75
C LYS A 121 7.77 -13.26 33.34
N CYS A 122 7.43 -14.53 33.57
CA CYS A 122 6.07 -15.03 33.38
C CYS A 122 5.08 -14.33 34.32
N VAL A 123 4.06 -13.69 33.73
CA VAL A 123 2.99 -12.99 34.45
C VAL A 123 1.66 -13.72 34.38
N SER A 124 1.48 -14.62 33.40
CA SER A 124 0.33 -15.51 33.29
C SER A 124 0.72 -16.77 32.54
N ILE A 125 0.13 -17.92 32.91
CA ILE A 125 0.32 -19.20 32.24
C ILE A 125 -0.97 -20.01 32.29
N SER A 126 -1.29 -20.72 31.21
CA SER A 126 -2.46 -21.58 31.12
C SER A 126 -2.22 -22.89 31.86
N PRO A 127 -3.28 -23.60 32.28
CA PRO A 127 -3.20 -25.04 32.49
C PRO A 127 -2.71 -25.76 31.22
N ALA A 128 -2.36 -27.04 31.33
CA ALA A 128 -2.04 -27.86 30.18
C ALA A 128 -3.26 -27.96 29.25
N VAL A 129 -3.15 -27.37 28.05
CA VAL A 129 -4.21 -27.34 27.03
C VAL A 129 -4.07 -28.54 26.11
N ARG A 130 -5.14 -29.32 25.98
CA ARG A 130 -5.21 -30.52 25.13
C ARG A 130 -6.14 -30.28 23.96
N TYR A 131 -5.97 -31.09 22.91
CA TYR A 131 -6.82 -31.05 21.72
C TYR A 131 -8.33 -31.19 22.03
N ALA A 132 -8.68 -31.97 23.05
CA ALA A 132 -10.07 -32.20 23.47
C ALA A 132 -10.68 -31.01 24.25
N ASP A 133 -9.86 -30.12 24.81
CA ASP A 133 -10.32 -29.01 25.65
C ASP A 133 -11.00 -27.90 24.81
N GLY A 134 -10.76 -27.89 23.50
CA GLY A 134 -11.26 -26.85 22.61
C GLY A 134 -10.56 -25.51 22.87
N GLY A 135 -11.32 -24.41 22.84
CA GLY A 135 -10.82 -23.08 23.15
C GLY A 135 -10.85 -22.80 24.66
N VAL A 136 -9.70 -22.41 25.21
CA VAL A 136 -9.54 -22.04 26.62
C VAL A 136 -9.37 -20.52 26.73
N ALA A 137 -10.20 -19.84 27.52
CA ALA A 137 -10.04 -18.41 27.76
C ALA A 137 -8.72 -18.14 28.48
N PHE A 138 -7.96 -17.16 28.00
CA PHE A 138 -6.66 -16.78 28.53
C PHE A 138 -6.60 -15.27 28.75
N GLU A 139 -6.07 -14.85 29.89
CA GLU A 139 -5.93 -13.43 30.22
C GLU A 139 -4.62 -13.16 30.96
N ALA A 140 -4.06 -11.97 30.78
CA ALA A 140 -2.87 -11.49 31.49
C ALA A 140 -2.98 -9.99 31.77
N GLU A 141 -2.62 -9.57 32.99
CA GLU A 141 -2.47 -8.15 33.34
C GLU A 141 -1.05 -7.69 32.96
N LEU A 142 -0.97 -6.59 32.21
CA LEU A 142 0.27 -6.08 31.62
C LEU A 142 0.90 -4.93 32.41
N ASN A 143 0.18 -4.37 33.39
CA ASN A 143 0.69 -3.41 34.38
C ASN A 143 1.45 -2.20 33.80
N GLY A 144 1.01 -1.70 32.64
CA GLY A 144 1.61 -0.55 31.97
C GLY A 144 2.86 -0.88 31.15
N ALA A 145 3.15 -2.15 30.89
CA ALA A 145 4.30 -2.53 30.07
C ALA A 145 4.23 -1.93 28.67
N ALA A 146 5.38 -1.51 28.14
CA ALA A 146 5.50 -1.08 26.75
C ALA A 146 5.61 -2.26 25.79
N GLU A 147 5.97 -3.45 26.28
CA GLU A 147 6.07 -4.67 25.50
C GLU A 147 5.83 -5.92 26.37
N PHE A 148 5.42 -7.02 25.72
CA PHE A 148 5.26 -8.34 26.33
C PHE A 148 5.46 -9.44 25.27
N GLU A 149 5.70 -10.67 25.70
CA GLU A 149 5.87 -11.83 24.82
C GLU A 149 4.74 -12.84 25.03
N LEU A 150 4.15 -13.30 23.94
CA LEU A 150 3.26 -14.45 23.88
C LEU A 150 4.10 -15.69 23.62
N ILE A 151 4.03 -16.68 24.51
CA ILE A 151 4.87 -17.89 24.42
C ILE A 151 3.99 -19.14 24.44
N VAL A 152 4.33 -20.12 23.62
CA VAL A 152 3.74 -21.46 23.68
C VAL A 152 4.82 -22.52 23.76
N GLU A 153 4.70 -23.45 24.69
CA GLU A 153 5.61 -24.58 24.86
C GLU A 153 4.86 -25.92 24.96
N SER A 154 5.43 -26.96 24.37
CA SER A 154 4.92 -28.33 24.40
C SER A 154 6.03 -29.29 24.84
N PRO A 155 6.44 -29.26 26.12
CA PRO A 155 7.65 -29.93 26.59
C PRO A 155 7.61 -31.46 26.48
N ALA A 156 6.40 -32.04 26.39
CA ALA A 156 6.22 -33.48 26.21
C ALA A 156 6.33 -33.95 24.74
N GLY A 157 6.40 -33.03 23.78
CA GLY A 157 6.54 -33.35 22.36
C GLY A 157 5.99 -32.26 21.44
N ILE A 158 6.61 -32.11 20.27
CA ILE A 158 6.25 -31.08 19.27
C ILE A 158 5.55 -31.67 18.04
N ASP A 159 5.17 -32.95 18.05
CA ASP A 159 4.47 -33.55 16.91
C ASP A 159 3.07 -32.95 16.78
N LEU A 160 2.77 -32.39 15.59
CA LEU A 160 1.53 -31.69 15.29
C LEU A 160 1.15 -30.63 16.34
N ALA A 161 2.14 -29.92 16.89
CA ALA A 161 1.94 -28.91 17.93
C ALA A 161 1.46 -27.57 17.34
N ASN A 162 0.50 -27.63 16.42
CA ASN A 162 -0.18 -26.47 15.87
C ASN A 162 -1.10 -25.89 16.96
N VAL A 163 -0.86 -24.63 17.30
CA VAL A 163 -1.45 -23.97 18.47
C VAL A 163 -1.81 -22.54 18.11
N ASP A 164 -2.99 -22.12 18.52
CA ASP A 164 -3.58 -20.85 18.12
C ASP A 164 -3.76 -19.91 19.31
N TRP A 165 -3.42 -18.65 19.12
CA TRP A 165 -3.96 -17.52 19.89
C TRP A 165 -5.14 -16.96 19.10
N CYS A 166 -6.35 -17.40 19.40
CA CYS A 166 -7.60 -16.98 18.76
C CYS A 166 -8.19 -15.71 19.39
N ALA A 167 -8.70 -14.81 18.55
CA ALA A 167 -9.25 -13.52 18.97
C ALA A 167 -8.42 -12.76 20.04
N PRO A 168 -7.09 -12.63 19.88
CA PRO A 168 -6.27 -11.94 20.85
C PRO A 168 -6.57 -10.45 20.82
N GLU A 169 -6.82 -9.88 21.99
CA GLU A 169 -7.08 -8.46 22.21
C GLU A 169 -6.13 -7.92 23.27
N VAL A 170 -5.66 -6.69 23.08
CA VAL A 170 -4.86 -5.96 24.07
C VAL A 170 -5.46 -4.58 24.33
N GLU A 171 -5.62 -4.25 25.60
CA GLU A 171 -6.14 -2.97 26.09
C GLU A 171 -4.98 -2.08 26.53
N THR A 172 -4.95 -0.82 26.11
CA THR A 172 -4.02 0.21 26.63
C THR A 172 -4.50 0.77 27.97
N VAL A 173 -3.61 1.43 28.71
CA VAL A 173 -3.99 2.18 29.92
C VAL A 173 -4.98 3.32 29.61
N SER A 174 -4.96 3.85 28.38
CA SER A 174 -5.91 4.86 27.90
C SER A 174 -7.30 4.29 27.57
N GLY A 175 -7.48 2.96 27.60
CA GLY A 175 -8.75 2.28 27.33
C GLY A 175 -8.99 1.91 25.87
N CYS A 176 -7.98 2.03 25.00
CA CYS A 176 -8.05 1.56 23.62
C CYS A 176 -7.90 0.03 23.58
N VAL A 177 -8.85 -0.67 22.96
CA VAL A 177 -8.77 -2.13 22.73
C VAL A 177 -8.37 -2.40 21.30
N MET A 178 -7.30 -3.17 21.13
CA MET A 178 -6.76 -3.57 19.84
C MET A 178 -6.90 -5.07 19.63
N ARG A 179 -7.26 -5.47 18.41
CA ARG A 179 -7.16 -6.86 17.97
C ARG A 179 -5.76 -7.15 17.45
N LEU A 180 -5.19 -8.27 17.85
CA LEU A 180 -3.89 -8.76 17.37
C LEU A 180 -4.10 -9.91 16.38
N GLY A 181 -3.09 -10.18 15.55
CA GLY A 181 -3.19 -11.24 14.54
C GLY A 181 -4.30 -11.00 13.50
N THR A 182 -4.73 -9.76 13.32
CA THR A 182 -5.60 -9.38 12.21
C THR A 182 -4.83 -9.46 10.91
N ARG A 183 -5.56 -9.64 9.81
CA ARG A 183 -5.05 -9.46 8.45
C ARG A 183 -4.81 -7.99 8.09
N GLU A 184 -5.20 -7.08 8.98
CA GLU A 184 -5.18 -5.64 8.78
C GLU A 184 -3.79 -5.02 8.97
N PHE A 185 -3.60 -3.91 8.26
CA PHE A 185 -2.40 -3.10 8.17
C PHE A 185 -2.10 -2.31 9.44
N GLY A 186 -0.82 -2.19 9.77
CA GLY A 186 -0.36 -1.31 10.83
C GLY A 186 0.28 -0.05 10.27
N PHE A 187 -0.33 1.10 10.51
CA PHE A 187 0.41 2.37 10.59
C PHE A 187 0.64 2.68 12.07
N GLY A 188 1.68 3.43 12.42
CA GLY A 188 1.83 3.91 13.80
C GLY A 188 0.62 4.76 14.17
N ALA A 189 -0.04 4.45 15.29
CA ALA A 189 -1.14 5.27 15.78
C ALA A 189 -0.69 6.74 15.90
N GLY A 190 -1.50 7.65 15.40
CA GLY A 190 -1.21 9.07 15.43
C GLY A 190 -0.14 9.54 14.44
N SER A 191 0.39 8.76 13.49
CA SER A 191 1.33 9.28 12.48
C SER A 191 0.62 9.81 11.21
N LEU A 192 1.37 10.51 10.35
CA LEU A 192 0.99 10.85 8.97
C LEU A 192 1.82 10.01 7.99
N PRO A 193 1.31 9.72 6.76
CA PRO A 193 2.02 8.91 5.76
C PRO A 193 3.13 9.69 5.04
N VAL A 194 3.89 10.50 5.77
CA VAL A 194 4.89 11.42 5.23
C VAL A 194 6.18 11.26 6.03
N GLY A 195 7.28 11.03 5.32
CA GLY A 195 8.63 10.96 5.86
C GLY A 195 9.37 12.27 5.63
N PHE A 196 10.17 12.71 6.61
CA PHE A 196 11.09 13.82 6.48
C PHE A 196 12.05 13.89 7.68
N ARG A 197 13.11 14.66 7.54
CA ARG A 197 13.95 15.15 8.63
C ARG A 197 13.94 16.67 8.65
N PHE A 198 13.73 17.26 9.82
CA PHE A 198 13.72 18.71 9.99
C PHE A 198 14.55 19.13 11.21
N GLY A 199 15.64 19.86 10.98
CA GLY A 199 16.45 20.41 12.07
C GLY A 199 16.94 19.37 13.08
N GLY A 200 17.25 18.15 12.61
CA GLY A 200 17.70 17.02 13.42
C GLY A 200 16.61 16.03 13.83
N LEU A 201 15.34 16.43 13.83
CA LEU A 201 14.21 15.57 14.16
C LEU A 201 13.78 14.75 12.95
N ASP A 202 13.45 13.47 13.13
CA ASP A 202 12.68 12.73 12.14
C ASP A 202 11.17 13.07 12.21
N ALA A 203 10.39 12.62 11.22
CA ALA A 203 8.96 12.88 11.16
C ALA A 203 8.21 12.38 12.41
N ALA A 204 8.55 11.21 12.93
CA ALA A 204 7.88 10.64 14.09
C ALA A 204 8.18 11.44 15.37
N GLU A 205 9.42 11.87 15.56
CA GLU A 205 9.84 12.79 16.62
C GLU A 205 9.16 14.15 16.50
N PHE A 206 9.07 14.68 15.27
CA PHE A 206 8.39 15.94 14.98
C PHE A 206 6.90 15.86 15.38
N TYR A 207 6.20 14.81 14.96
CA TYR A 207 4.79 14.59 15.31
C TYR A 207 4.58 14.43 16.82
N ARG A 208 5.46 13.67 17.51
CA ARG A 208 5.38 13.54 18.98
C ARG A 208 5.58 14.87 19.69
N ARG A 209 6.49 15.72 19.18
CA ARG A 209 6.84 16.99 19.80
C ARG A 209 5.79 18.07 19.58
N TYR A 210 5.25 18.18 18.37
CA TYR A 210 4.35 19.29 17.99
C TYR A 210 2.89 18.86 17.87
N GLY A 211 2.58 17.58 18.05
CA GLY A 211 1.25 17.03 17.88
C GLY A 211 0.79 17.07 16.42
N ILE A 212 -0.41 16.54 16.18
CA ILE A 212 -1.08 16.63 14.88
C ILE A 212 -2.54 17.00 15.12
N GLU A 213 -2.94 18.14 14.61
CA GLU A 213 -4.33 18.54 14.56
C GLU A 213 -4.99 17.87 13.35
N ARG A 214 -6.10 17.16 13.57
CA ARG A 214 -6.86 16.50 12.49
C ARG A 214 -8.26 17.08 12.41
N ARG A 215 -8.76 17.22 11.18
CA ARG A 215 -10.13 17.61 10.86
C ARG A 215 -10.64 16.74 9.73
N SER A 216 -11.94 16.47 9.73
CA SER A 216 -12.63 15.81 8.63
C SER A 216 -13.84 16.64 8.22
N GLU A 217 -14.17 16.55 6.94
CA GLU A 217 -15.29 17.25 6.36
C GLU A 217 -15.93 16.40 5.28
N GLU A 218 -17.24 16.20 5.37
CA GLU A 218 -17.97 15.43 4.38
C GLU A 218 -18.21 16.26 3.11
N ARG A 219 -18.01 15.65 1.95
CA ARG A 219 -18.26 16.23 0.62
C ARG A 219 -19.18 15.31 -0.17
N GLY A 220 -19.65 15.78 -1.33
CA GLY A 220 -20.61 15.03 -2.13
C GLY A 220 -20.13 13.65 -2.58
N ASP A 221 -18.84 13.48 -2.90
CA ASP A 221 -18.29 12.22 -3.44
C ASP A 221 -17.07 11.67 -2.67
N HIS A 222 -16.67 12.36 -1.60
CA HIS A 222 -15.55 11.96 -0.75
C HIS A 222 -15.68 12.53 0.67
N THR A 223 -14.95 11.96 1.61
CA THR A 223 -14.62 12.62 2.89
C THR A 223 -13.26 13.29 2.73
N LEU A 224 -13.17 14.58 3.05
CA LEU A 224 -11.94 15.36 3.07
C LEU A 224 -11.32 15.32 4.47
N PHE A 225 -10.14 14.74 4.61
CA PHE A 225 -9.35 14.78 5.82
C PHE A 225 -8.24 15.82 5.68
N SER A 226 -8.01 16.59 6.74
CA SER A 226 -6.91 17.55 6.83
C SER A 226 -6.15 17.32 8.12
N ALA A 227 -4.83 17.25 8.02
CA ALA A 227 -3.96 17.12 9.17
C ALA A 227 -2.86 18.18 9.13
N VAL A 228 -2.60 18.82 10.27
CA VAL A 228 -1.58 19.86 10.41
C VAL A 228 -0.68 19.54 11.59
N SER A 229 0.64 19.67 11.39
CA SER A 229 1.64 19.51 12.45
C SER A 229 2.67 20.64 12.40
N GLY A 230 3.13 21.08 13.56
CA GLY A 230 4.04 22.23 13.68
C GLY A 230 3.35 23.57 13.46
N GLY A 231 4.16 24.61 13.27
CA GLY A 231 3.70 26.00 13.24
C GLY A 231 4.88 26.99 13.27
N ALA A 232 4.59 28.21 13.72
CA ALA A 232 5.62 29.26 13.83
C ALA A 232 6.66 28.93 14.92
N ASP A 233 6.24 28.22 15.97
CA ASP A 233 7.09 27.78 17.09
C ASP A 233 8.06 26.65 16.69
N SER A 234 7.65 25.75 15.81
CA SER A 234 8.53 24.72 15.25
C SER A 234 9.43 25.25 14.12
N GLY A 235 9.04 26.33 13.45
CA GLY A 235 9.69 26.84 12.24
C GLY A 235 9.36 26.04 10.97
N LEU A 236 8.34 25.17 11.03
CA LEU A 236 7.84 24.38 9.90
C LEU A 236 6.39 23.98 10.14
N ARG A 237 5.50 24.28 9.21
CA ARG A 237 4.13 23.74 9.17
C ARG A 237 4.03 22.68 8.09
N LEU A 238 3.69 21.46 8.51
CA LEU A 238 3.26 20.39 7.61
C LEU A 238 1.73 20.44 7.49
N THR A 239 1.23 20.38 6.25
CA THR A 239 -0.20 20.17 5.96
C THR A 239 -0.36 18.95 5.07
N VAL A 240 -1.21 18.01 5.47
CA VAL A 240 -1.59 16.84 4.66
C VAL A 240 -3.09 16.89 4.42
N THR A 241 -3.50 16.85 3.16
CA THR A 241 -4.91 16.85 2.74
C THR A 241 -5.21 15.56 2.02
N MET A 242 -6.21 14.80 2.47
CA MET A 242 -6.56 13.48 1.92
C MET A 242 -8.04 13.44 1.51
N LYS A 243 -8.33 12.90 0.33
CA LYS A 243 -9.68 12.63 -0.16
C LYS A 243 -9.90 11.13 -0.15
N LEU A 244 -10.82 10.67 0.70
CA LEU A 244 -11.30 9.30 0.69
C LEU A 244 -12.61 9.24 -0.09
N PHE A 245 -12.59 8.68 -1.29
CA PHE A 245 -13.78 8.61 -2.14
C PHE A 245 -14.81 7.62 -1.58
N HIS A 246 -16.09 7.96 -1.68
CA HIS A 246 -17.18 7.10 -1.17
C HIS A 246 -17.41 5.88 -2.06
N GLU A 247 -17.32 6.10 -3.38
CA GLU A 247 -17.64 5.09 -4.40
C GLU A 247 -16.39 4.49 -5.09
N LEU A 248 -15.20 4.79 -4.56
CA LEU A 248 -13.95 4.19 -5.01
C LEU A 248 -13.06 3.93 -3.78
N PRO A 249 -12.39 2.75 -3.65
CA PRO A 249 -11.50 2.47 -2.55
C PRO A 249 -10.15 3.15 -2.78
N VAL A 250 -10.18 4.48 -2.84
CA VAL A 250 -9.06 5.33 -3.20
C VAL A 250 -8.90 6.43 -2.16
N LEU A 251 -7.68 6.56 -1.66
CA LEU A 251 -7.22 7.70 -0.88
C LEU A 251 -6.22 8.47 -1.74
N GLU A 252 -6.64 9.63 -2.25
CA GLU A 252 -5.73 10.59 -2.88
C GLU A 252 -5.29 11.59 -1.82
N TYR A 253 -4.00 11.82 -1.64
CA TYR A 253 -3.54 12.87 -0.74
C TYR A 253 -2.39 13.70 -1.27
N ARG A 254 -2.24 14.89 -0.68
CA ARG A 254 -1.20 15.87 -0.98
C ARG A 254 -0.54 16.35 0.30
N VAL A 255 0.71 16.77 0.16
CA VAL A 255 1.56 17.21 1.26
C VAL A 255 2.10 18.59 0.91
N ALA A 256 2.04 19.50 1.88
CA ALA A 256 2.68 20.81 1.78
C ALA A 256 3.52 21.11 3.02
N PHE A 257 4.68 21.72 2.79
CA PHE A 257 5.53 22.28 3.82
C PHE A 257 5.57 23.80 3.66
N GLU A 258 5.45 24.52 4.76
CA GLU A 258 5.47 25.99 4.82
C GLU A 258 6.40 26.42 5.95
N ASN A 259 7.12 27.53 5.76
CA ASN A 259 7.79 28.23 6.86
C ASN A 259 6.94 29.42 7.35
N PRO A 260 6.14 29.25 8.41
CA PRO A 260 5.34 30.33 8.98
C PRO A 260 6.11 31.24 9.96
N ALA A 261 7.41 30.98 10.20
CA ALA A 261 8.22 31.76 11.11
C ALA A 261 8.82 33.01 10.43
N ALA A 262 9.35 33.93 11.24
CA ALA A 262 9.99 35.15 10.75
C ALA A 262 11.43 34.93 10.26
N ASP A 263 12.05 33.81 10.63
CA ASP A 263 13.40 33.43 10.25
C ASP A 263 13.40 32.29 9.25
N ARG A 264 14.50 32.13 8.49
CA ARG A 264 14.74 30.98 7.62
C ARG A 264 14.55 29.66 8.38
N SER A 265 13.91 28.68 7.75
CA SER A 265 13.69 27.37 8.36
C SER A 265 15.01 26.64 8.64
N ARG A 266 14.95 25.66 9.54
CA ARG A 266 16.02 24.65 9.60
C ARG A 266 16.01 23.82 8.31
N ARG A 267 17.08 23.05 8.10
CA ARG A 267 17.21 22.14 6.96
C ARG A 267 16.07 21.11 6.98
N LEU A 268 15.36 21.00 5.85
CA LEU A 268 14.35 20.00 5.54
C LEU A 268 14.93 19.05 4.50
N SER A 269 15.08 17.77 4.84
CA SER A 269 15.77 16.78 4.03
C SER A 269 15.16 15.40 4.13
N GLY A 270 15.45 14.50 3.18
CA GLY A 270 14.98 13.11 3.22
C GLY A 270 13.45 13.03 3.23
N VAL A 271 12.83 13.83 2.35
CA VAL A 271 11.38 14.01 2.31
C VAL A 271 10.76 12.95 1.41
N ASP A 272 9.91 12.11 1.99
CA ASP A 272 9.12 11.10 1.30
C ASP A 272 7.65 11.54 1.31
N SER A 273 7.06 11.69 0.11
CA SER A 273 5.62 11.98 -0.03
C SER A 273 4.75 10.83 0.49
N LEU A 274 5.32 9.64 0.57
CA LEU A 274 4.76 8.44 1.15
C LEU A 274 5.79 7.79 2.08
N GLN A 275 5.45 7.63 3.36
CA GLN A 275 6.14 6.71 4.25
C GLN A 275 5.11 5.83 4.98
N LEU A 276 5.12 4.54 4.71
CA LEU A 276 4.15 3.56 5.22
C LEU A 276 4.81 2.24 5.59
N SER A 277 4.26 1.55 6.60
CA SER A 277 4.53 0.14 6.87
C SER A 277 3.30 -0.66 6.47
N VAL A 278 3.46 -1.67 5.62
CA VAL A 278 2.35 -2.47 5.09
C VAL A 278 2.63 -3.93 5.37
N GLY A 279 1.72 -4.62 6.06
CA GLY A 279 1.79 -6.06 6.21
C GLY A 279 0.59 -6.78 5.62
N MET A 280 0.82 -7.95 5.03
CA MET A 280 -0.23 -8.83 4.50
C MET A 280 -0.17 -10.21 5.18
N PRO A 281 -1.26 -10.99 5.13
CA PRO A 281 -1.32 -12.32 5.76
C PRO A 281 -0.36 -13.34 5.16
N GLU A 282 -0.08 -13.22 3.87
CA GLU A 282 0.87 -14.05 3.14
C GLU A 282 2.11 -13.27 2.72
N THR A 283 3.08 -14.00 2.18
CA THR A 283 4.26 -13.44 1.53
C THR A 283 3.86 -12.37 0.52
N LEU A 284 4.37 -11.16 0.75
CA LEU A 284 4.15 -10.04 -0.13
C LEU A 284 4.93 -10.20 -1.42
N ARG A 285 4.30 -9.76 -2.51
CA ARG A 285 4.92 -9.63 -3.82
C ARG A 285 4.80 -8.18 -4.27
N LEU A 286 5.89 -7.69 -4.85
CA LEU A 286 5.98 -6.39 -5.49
C LEU A 286 5.69 -6.57 -6.98
N LEU A 287 4.69 -5.86 -7.49
CA LEU A 287 4.46 -5.75 -8.93
C LEU A 287 4.79 -4.34 -9.41
N ARG A 288 5.77 -4.21 -10.29
CA ARG A 288 6.16 -2.93 -10.94
C ARG A 288 5.91 -3.03 -12.45
N ARG A 289 5.98 -1.92 -13.16
CA ARG A 289 5.86 -1.89 -14.62
C ARG A 289 7.01 -1.13 -15.24
N HIS A 290 7.59 -1.70 -16.29
CA HIS A 290 8.68 -1.08 -17.02
C HIS A 290 8.28 0.29 -17.59
N GLY A 291 9.25 1.18 -17.65
CA GLY A 291 9.16 2.40 -18.45
C GLY A 291 9.31 2.12 -19.95
N SER A 292 9.47 3.17 -20.74
CA SER A 292 9.50 3.07 -22.21
C SER A 292 10.91 3.08 -22.81
N PHE A 293 11.95 3.21 -21.99
CA PHE A 293 13.34 3.39 -22.45
C PHE A 293 14.33 2.59 -21.60
N GLN A 294 13.88 1.46 -21.07
CA GLN A 294 14.78 0.50 -20.45
C GLN A 294 15.69 -0.06 -21.55
N LEU A 295 17.01 0.13 -21.41
CA LEU A 295 18.14 -0.55 -22.08
C LEU A 295 19.11 0.41 -22.80
N PRO A 296 20.38 0.49 -22.35
CA PRO A 296 21.45 1.18 -23.07
C PRO A 296 22.01 0.40 -24.28
N ASP A 297 21.76 -0.91 -24.39
CA ASP A 297 22.57 -1.81 -25.24
C ASP A 297 21.79 -2.58 -26.33
N CYS A 298 20.51 -2.28 -26.58
CA CYS A 298 19.73 -2.91 -27.66
C CYS A 298 19.27 -1.89 -28.71
N GLY A 299 18.91 -2.37 -29.91
CA GLY A 299 18.40 -1.50 -30.96
C GLY A 299 17.07 -0.83 -30.56
N PHE A 300 16.77 0.35 -31.13
CA PHE A 300 15.58 1.16 -30.77
C PHE A 300 14.28 0.35 -30.75
N ARG A 301 14.07 -0.56 -31.71
CA ARG A 301 12.86 -1.41 -31.76
C ARG A 301 12.75 -2.41 -30.62
N GLU A 302 13.87 -2.90 -30.12
CA GLU A 302 13.91 -3.89 -29.03
C GLU A 302 13.68 -3.23 -27.67
N ALA A 303 14.10 -1.97 -27.51
CA ALA A 303 13.94 -1.18 -26.29
C ALA A 303 12.46 -0.97 -25.88
N PHE A 304 11.54 -0.98 -26.86
CA PHE A 304 10.10 -0.81 -26.59
C PHE A 304 9.32 -2.11 -26.40
N ARG A 305 9.91 -3.28 -26.68
CA ARG A 305 9.18 -4.55 -26.67
C ARG A 305 8.53 -4.83 -25.32
N ASP A 306 9.25 -4.52 -24.25
CA ASP A 306 8.85 -4.85 -22.89
C ASP A 306 8.29 -3.61 -22.15
N SER A 307 8.04 -2.50 -22.87
CA SER A 307 7.50 -1.26 -22.30
C SER A 307 6.18 -1.49 -21.58
N PHE A 308 6.06 -0.96 -20.36
CA PHE A 308 4.87 -1.03 -19.51
C PHE A 308 4.44 -2.45 -19.09
N THR A 309 5.21 -3.47 -19.44
CA THR A 309 4.94 -4.84 -18.98
C THR A 309 5.21 -4.98 -17.48
N PRO A 310 4.41 -5.78 -16.76
CA PRO A 310 4.59 -5.97 -15.33
C PRO A 310 5.77 -6.90 -15.01
N VAL A 311 6.48 -6.58 -13.93
CA VAL A 311 7.51 -7.43 -13.32
C VAL A 311 7.09 -7.72 -11.89
N GLU A 312 7.09 -9.01 -11.54
CA GLU A 312 6.80 -9.49 -10.20
C GLU A 312 8.10 -9.86 -9.47
N GLU A 313 8.24 -9.44 -8.23
CA GLU A 313 9.34 -9.80 -7.35
C GLU A 313 8.77 -10.25 -5.99
N SER A 314 9.18 -11.43 -5.52
CA SER A 314 8.82 -11.91 -4.18
C SER A 314 9.57 -11.11 -3.12
N LEU A 315 8.89 -10.73 -2.04
CA LEU A 315 9.49 -10.07 -0.89
C LEU A 315 9.82 -11.05 0.26
N ASP A 316 9.68 -12.37 0.01
CA ASP A 316 10.02 -13.41 1.00
C ASP A 316 11.52 -13.50 1.27
N GLY A 317 11.89 -13.72 2.53
CA GLY A 317 13.29 -13.96 2.94
C GLY A 317 14.28 -12.87 2.54
N ALA A 318 13.79 -11.69 2.13
CA ALA A 318 14.62 -10.63 1.61
C ALA A 318 15.13 -9.74 2.75
N GLU A 319 16.41 -9.91 3.14
CA GLU A 319 17.19 -8.83 3.79
C GLU A 319 17.53 -7.68 2.82
N LYS A 320 16.98 -7.73 1.60
CA LYS A 320 17.34 -6.83 0.52
C LYS A 320 16.38 -5.65 0.47
N THR A 321 16.93 -4.46 0.74
CA THR A 321 16.28 -3.21 0.39
C THR A 321 16.14 -3.14 -1.13
N ILE A 322 14.91 -2.95 -1.62
CA ILE A 322 14.61 -2.79 -3.04
C ILE A 322 14.42 -1.30 -3.32
N ARG A 323 15.26 -0.74 -4.19
CA ARG A 323 15.13 0.63 -4.69
C ARG A 323 14.84 0.63 -6.18
N PHE A 324 13.91 1.47 -6.60
CA PHE A 324 13.56 1.66 -7.99
C PHE A 324 12.93 3.04 -8.19
N GLY A 325 12.87 3.51 -9.43
CA GLY A 325 12.35 4.83 -9.71
C GLY A 325 12.57 5.26 -11.15
N ALA A 326 12.49 6.56 -11.35
CA ALA A 326 12.87 7.24 -12.57
C ALA A 326 14.39 7.45 -12.67
N VAL A 327 14.87 7.65 -13.90
CA VAL A 327 16.23 8.08 -14.18
C VAL A 327 16.22 9.22 -15.21
N GLY A 328 17.21 10.09 -15.16
CA GLY A 328 17.38 11.18 -16.13
C GLY A 328 16.25 12.22 -16.11
N GLY A 329 15.63 12.46 -14.94
CA GLY A 329 14.67 13.55 -14.76
C GLY A 329 13.27 13.29 -15.34
N ARG A 330 12.99 12.07 -15.82
CA ARG A 330 11.75 11.70 -16.52
C ARG A 330 11.05 10.55 -15.81
N PRO A 331 9.71 10.53 -15.76
CA PRO A 331 8.97 9.73 -14.78
C PRO A 331 8.90 8.24 -15.10
N SER A 332 9.17 7.85 -16.35
CA SER A 332 8.89 6.52 -16.87
C SER A 332 9.97 5.99 -17.82
N VAL A 333 11.24 6.24 -17.49
CA VAL A 333 12.37 5.68 -18.24
C VAL A 333 12.53 4.21 -17.89
N ASP A 334 12.82 3.91 -16.63
CA ASP A 334 13.02 2.53 -16.16
C ASP A 334 11.76 1.92 -15.57
N TRP A 335 11.01 2.68 -14.77
CA TRP A 335 9.82 2.23 -14.07
C TRP A 335 8.72 3.28 -14.15
N LEU A 336 7.46 2.86 -14.26
CA LEU A 336 6.31 3.74 -14.06
C LEU A 336 6.24 4.21 -12.59
N PRO A 337 5.74 5.43 -12.32
CA PRO A 337 5.51 5.95 -10.96
C PRO A 337 4.28 5.31 -10.30
N CYS A 338 4.08 4.02 -10.51
CA CYS A 338 3.05 3.21 -9.87
C CYS A 338 3.50 1.76 -9.70
N PHE A 339 3.19 1.20 -8.54
CA PHE A 339 3.51 -0.19 -8.20
C PHE A 339 2.46 -0.75 -7.26
N ASP A 340 2.46 -2.07 -7.12
CA ASP A 340 1.49 -2.80 -6.34
C ASP A 340 2.18 -3.69 -5.29
N LEU A 341 1.59 -3.78 -4.10
CA LEU A 341 1.86 -4.83 -3.13
C LEU A 341 0.68 -5.81 -3.10
N THR A 342 0.95 -7.09 -3.17
CA THR A 342 -0.09 -8.13 -3.20
C THR A 342 0.36 -9.42 -2.55
N ASP A 343 -0.57 -10.13 -1.91
CA ASP A 343 -0.44 -11.53 -1.50
C ASP A 343 -1.08 -12.49 -2.53
N GLY A 344 -1.60 -11.98 -3.64
CA GLY A 344 -2.39 -12.71 -4.65
C GLY A 344 -3.90 -12.62 -4.49
N VAL A 345 -4.40 -12.23 -3.31
CA VAL A 345 -5.82 -12.05 -3.03
C VAL A 345 -6.14 -10.57 -2.86
N CYS A 346 -5.40 -9.91 -1.98
CA CYS A 346 -5.45 -8.49 -1.69
C CYS A 346 -4.44 -7.73 -2.55
N ASN A 347 -4.70 -6.44 -2.75
CA ASN A 347 -3.82 -5.57 -3.52
C ASN A 347 -3.88 -4.14 -2.97
N LEU A 348 -2.70 -3.57 -2.73
CA LEU A 348 -2.51 -2.14 -2.50
C LEU A 348 -1.69 -1.57 -3.65
N ARG A 349 -2.33 -0.75 -4.49
CA ARG A 349 -1.63 0.07 -5.48
C ARG A 349 -1.19 1.38 -4.87
N ILE A 350 0.04 1.76 -5.16
CA ILE A 350 0.63 3.05 -4.83
C ILE A 350 0.97 3.75 -6.14
N ALA A 351 0.46 4.95 -6.34
CA ALA A 351 0.76 5.78 -7.50
C ALA A 351 1.24 7.17 -7.07
N ILE A 352 2.31 7.65 -7.68
CA ILE A 352 2.92 8.96 -7.45
C ILE A 352 2.53 9.86 -8.61
N GLY A 353 1.80 10.93 -8.33
CA GLY A 353 1.35 11.92 -9.31
C GLY A 353 2.46 12.90 -9.70
N TRP A 354 3.62 12.38 -10.09
CA TRP A 354 4.79 13.17 -10.47
C TRP A 354 5.28 12.82 -11.88
N SER A 355 5.66 13.85 -12.63
CA SER A 355 6.19 13.71 -14.00
C SER A 355 7.69 13.98 -14.10
N GLY A 356 8.39 14.10 -12.97
CA GLY A 356 9.84 14.26 -12.93
C GLY A 356 10.55 13.05 -12.34
N GLN A 357 11.75 13.28 -11.80
CA GLN A 357 12.52 12.28 -11.06
C GLN A 357 11.80 11.87 -9.76
N TRP A 358 11.71 10.57 -9.50
CA TRP A 358 11.10 9.98 -8.32
C TRP A 358 11.82 8.67 -7.97
N SER A 359 11.71 8.27 -6.70
CA SER A 359 12.18 6.98 -6.24
C SER A 359 11.19 6.35 -5.26
N ALA A 360 11.29 5.02 -5.14
CA ALA A 360 10.65 4.23 -4.11
C ALA A 360 11.67 3.25 -3.51
N GLU A 361 11.56 3.07 -2.20
CA GLU A 361 12.35 2.14 -1.40
C GLU A 361 11.40 1.22 -0.64
N LEU A 362 11.60 -0.09 -0.77
CA LEU A 362 10.89 -1.11 -0.01
C LEU A 362 11.88 -1.88 0.84
N VAL A 363 11.59 -1.99 2.14
CA VAL A 363 12.40 -2.70 3.13
C VAL A 363 11.51 -3.76 3.79
N PRO A 364 11.56 -5.02 3.31
CA PRO A 364 10.93 -6.14 4.00
C PRO A 364 11.51 -6.33 5.39
N GLN A 365 10.67 -6.60 6.38
CA GLN A 365 11.09 -6.78 7.76
C GLN A 365 11.41 -8.26 8.05
N PRO A 366 12.53 -8.60 8.73
CA PRO A 366 13.03 -9.98 8.84
C PRO A 366 12.08 -11.01 9.47
N SER A 367 11.20 -10.58 10.38
CA SER A 367 10.36 -11.45 11.23
C SER A 367 8.86 -11.19 11.09
N ALA A 368 8.47 -10.35 10.15
CA ALA A 368 7.09 -9.98 9.91
C ALA A 368 6.81 -9.96 8.41
N ALA A 369 5.61 -10.39 8.00
CA ALA A 369 5.10 -10.15 6.65
C ALA A 369 4.75 -8.66 6.49
N VAL A 370 5.69 -7.77 6.80
CA VAL A 370 5.60 -6.31 6.83
C VAL A 370 6.72 -5.77 5.95
N VAL A 371 6.40 -4.75 5.15
CA VAL A 371 7.32 -4.03 4.29
C VAL A 371 7.19 -2.56 4.61
N ASP A 372 8.30 -1.92 4.97
CA ASP A 372 8.38 -0.47 5.03
C ASP A 372 8.56 0.08 3.62
N ILE A 373 7.83 1.14 3.30
CA ILE A 373 7.74 1.75 1.99
C ILE A 373 8.03 3.23 2.15
N ARG A 374 8.94 3.73 1.34
CA ARG A 374 9.19 5.16 1.13
C ARG A 374 9.06 5.47 -0.34
N ALA A 375 8.41 6.57 -0.70
CA ALA A 375 8.36 7.03 -2.08
C ALA A 375 8.13 8.53 -2.20
N GLY A 376 8.67 9.14 -3.25
CA GLY A 376 8.51 10.56 -3.50
C GLY A 376 9.51 11.09 -4.53
N ILE A 377 9.70 12.41 -4.51
CA ILE A 377 10.79 13.07 -5.25
C ILE A 377 12.12 12.65 -4.62
N GLU A 378 13.09 12.31 -5.47
CA GLU A 378 14.43 11.94 -5.02
C GLU A 378 15.18 13.14 -4.42
N GLU A 379 15.91 12.93 -3.34
CA GLU A 379 16.92 13.88 -2.81
C GLU A 379 16.42 15.30 -2.48
N ILE A 380 15.18 15.47 -1.99
CA ILE A 380 14.77 16.76 -1.42
C ILE A 380 15.68 17.12 -0.23
N ASP A 381 16.38 18.25 -0.37
CA ASP A 381 17.26 18.83 0.64
C ASP A 381 17.28 20.36 0.48
N MET A 382 16.57 21.04 1.37
CA MET A 382 16.29 22.48 1.22
C MET A 382 16.11 23.20 2.55
N VAL A 383 15.99 24.52 2.45
CA VAL A 383 15.47 25.42 3.48
C VAL A 383 14.32 26.22 2.86
N LEU A 384 13.42 26.71 3.70
CA LEU A 384 12.32 27.58 3.30
C LEU A 384 12.53 28.96 3.94
N GLU A 385 12.54 30.01 3.13
CA GLU A 385 12.51 31.40 3.61
C GLU A 385 11.15 31.74 4.26
N PRO A 386 11.06 32.80 5.07
CA PRO A 386 9.80 33.22 5.68
C PRO A 386 8.66 33.35 4.67
N GLY A 387 7.56 32.63 4.91
CA GLY A 387 6.38 32.62 4.04
C GLY A 387 6.47 31.72 2.81
N GLU A 388 7.62 31.09 2.55
CA GLU A 388 7.73 30.11 1.46
C GLU A 388 6.93 28.85 1.78
N ARG A 389 6.34 28.29 0.71
CA ARG A 389 5.57 27.06 0.74
C ARG A 389 5.90 26.21 -0.47
N ILE A 390 6.07 24.92 -0.25
CA ILE A 390 6.24 23.90 -1.28
C ILE A 390 5.16 22.83 -1.16
N GLU A 391 4.57 22.44 -2.28
CA GLU A 391 3.64 21.32 -2.40
C GLU A 391 4.36 20.15 -3.08
N LEU A 392 4.28 18.98 -2.47
CA LEU A 392 4.84 17.74 -3.02
C LEU A 392 3.87 17.10 -4.03
N PRO A 393 4.33 16.10 -4.80
CA PRO A 393 3.43 15.35 -5.67
C PRO A 393 2.30 14.71 -4.88
N SER A 394 1.13 14.58 -5.52
CA SER A 394 0.04 13.81 -4.95
C SER A 394 0.39 12.32 -4.91
N VAL A 395 -0.11 11.61 -3.91
CA VAL A 395 -0.05 10.14 -3.85
C VAL A 395 -1.46 9.59 -3.87
N ALA A 396 -1.68 8.53 -4.65
CA ALA A 396 -2.94 7.79 -4.65
C ALA A 396 -2.71 6.35 -4.18
N LEU A 397 -3.48 5.95 -3.17
CA LEU A 397 -3.54 4.57 -2.67
C LEU A 397 -4.85 3.94 -3.13
N VAL A 398 -4.78 2.82 -3.85
CA VAL A 398 -5.98 2.05 -4.24
C VAL A 398 -5.94 0.71 -3.52
N TRP A 399 -6.97 0.44 -2.75
CA TRP A 399 -7.06 -0.75 -1.92
C TRP A 399 -8.08 -1.75 -2.49
N ASN A 400 -7.74 -3.04 -2.44
CA ASN A 400 -8.70 -4.11 -2.52
C ASN A 400 -8.34 -5.27 -1.58
N GLU A 401 -9.37 -5.86 -0.97
CA GLU A 401 -9.26 -7.03 -0.09
C GLU A 401 -9.40 -8.37 -0.85
N SER A 402 -9.77 -8.34 -2.13
CA SER A 402 -10.09 -9.54 -2.90
C SER A 402 -10.08 -9.30 -4.40
N GLY A 403 -9.83 -10.35 -5.19
CA GLY A 403 -9.81 -10.30 -6.65
C GLY A 403 -8.44 -9.93 -7.23
N GLY A 404 -7.41 -9.88 -6.39
CA GLY A 404 -6.01 -9.75 -6.77
C GLY A 404 -5.69 -8.45 -7.51
N THR A 405 -4.52 -8.45 -8.16
CA THR A 405 -3.99 -7.27 -8.85
C THR A 405 -4.85 -6.83 -10.04
N GLU A 406 -5.49 -7.75 -10.75
CA GLU A 406 -6.36 -7.40 -11.90
C GLU A 406 -7.54 -6.52 -11.50
N ARG A 407 -8.21 -6.85 -10.39
CA ARG A 407 -9.26 -5.97 -9.85
C ARG A 407 -8.68 -4.63 -9.43
N GLY A 408 -7.50 -4.61 -8.80
CA GLY A 408 -6.81 -3.38 -8.39
C GLY A 408 -6.50 -2.45 -9.57
N VAL A 409 -5.99 -3.02 -10.67
CA VAL A 409 -5.76 -2.32 -11.94
C VAL A 409 -7.06 -1.73 -12.48
N ASN A 410 -8.16 -2.48 -12.44
CA ASN A 410 -9.45 -1.99 -12.94
C ASN A 410 -10.06 -0.89 -12.05
N LEU A 411 -9.90 -0.98 -10.73
CA LEU A 411 -10.26 0.09 -9.80
C LEU A 411 -9.45 1.36 -10.07
N TRP A 412 -8.15 1.22 -10.33
CA TRP A 412 -7.28 2.33 -10.74
C TRP A 412 -7.73 2.97 -12.06
N ARG A 413 -8.01 2.17 -13.10
CA ARG A 413 -8.53 2.67 -14.39
C ARG A 413 -9.85 3.41 -14.22
N ARG A 414 -10.74 2.88 -13.38
CA ARG A 414 -12.01 3.52 -13.05
C ARG A 414 -11.80 4.86 -12.35
N PHE A 415 -10.92 4.92 -11.35
CA PHE A 415 -10.53 6.16 -10.68
C PHE A 415 -9.98 7.20 -11.66
N LEU A 416 -9.03 6.82 -12.52
CA LEU A 416 -8.48 7.72 -13.54
C LEU A 416 -9.58 8.28 -14.44
N ARG A 417 -10.47 7.42 -14.95
CA ARG A 417 -11.56 7.82 -15.83
C ARG A 417 -12.57 8.75 -15.15
N GLU A 418 -12.95 8.43 -13.91
CA GLU A 418 -14.01 9.14 -13.17
C GLU A 418 -13.53 10.43 -12.52
N LYS A 419 -12.28 10.49 -12.05
CA LYS A 419 -11.78 11.59 -11.21
C LYS A 419 -10.65 12.40 -11.83
N ILE A 420 -9.85 11.83 -12.74
CA ILE A 420 -8.63 12.47 -13.25
C ILE A 420 -8.76 12.89 -14.73
N GLN A 421 -9.39 12.06 -15.57
CA GLN A 421 -9.43 12.29 -17.02
C GLN A 421 -10.11 13.63 -17.36
N PRO A 422 -9.54 14.44 -18.28
CA PRO A 422 -10.10 15.74 -18.65
C PRO A 422 -11.57 15.65 -19.09
N ARG A 423 -12.31 16.73 -18.86
CA ARG A 423 -13.72 16.87 -19.26
C ARG A 423 -13.94 18.15 -20.05
N ILE A 424 -14.69 18.04 -21.14
CA ILE A 424 -15.20 19.19 -21.91
C ILE A 424 -16.72 19.14 -21.84
N GLY A 425 -17.35 20.20 -21.33
CA GLY A 425 -18.81 20.25 -21.14
C GLY A 425 -19.34 19.15 -20.20
N GLY A 426 -18.56 18.77 -19.18
CA GLY A 426 -18.92 17.73 -18.21
C GLY A 426 -18.78 16.28 -18.71
N LYS A 427 -18.43 16.06 -19.99
CA LYS A 427 -18.19 14.73 -20.56
C LYS A 427 -16.71 14.42 -20.58
N ILE A 428 -16.37 13.14 -20.37
CA ILE A 428 -15.01 12.64 -20.57
C ILE A 428 -14.58 12.96 -22.01
N VAL A 429 -13.37 13.51 -22.16
CA VAL A 429 -12.80 13.79 -23.48
C VAL A 429 -12.58 12.47 -24.23
N GLU A 430 -13.21 12.35 -25.40
CA GLU A 430 -12.86 11.37 -26.43
C GLU A 430 -11.79 11.99 -27.32
N VAL A 431 -10.65 11.30 -27.43
CA VAL A 431 -9.53 11.73 -28.27
C VAL A 431 -9.83 11.39 -29.73
N PRO A 432 -9.58 12.31 -30.68
CA PRO A 432 -9.87 12.09 -32.09
C PRO A 432 -9.01 10.96 -32.65
N LEU A 433 -9.56 10.22 -33.61
CA LEU A 433 -8.78 9.24 -34.36
C LEU A 433 -7.85 9.97 -35.34
N SER A 434 -6.56 10.06 -35.00
CA SER A 434 -5.56 10.80 -35.77
C SER A 434 -4.83 9.92 -36.81
N SER A 435 -4.60 10.49 -37.98
CA SER A 435 -3.56 10.04 -38.91
C SER A 435 -2.24 10.74 -38.52
N SER A 436 -1.31 10.03 -37.89
CA SER A 436 0.00 10.56 -37.54
C SER A 436 0.96 10.49 -38.73
N ASN A 437 1.61 11.61 -39.05
CA ASN A 437 2.41 11.79 -40.25
C ASN A 437 3.73 12.49 -39.90
N TRP A 438 4.84 11.99 -40.44
CA TRP A 438 6.15 12.65 -40.31
C TRP A 438 6.09 14.09 -40.81
N GLY A 439 6.60 15.04 -40.03
CA GLY A 439 6.53 16.46 -40.37
C GLY A 439 7.53 16.92 -41.41
N GLY A 440 8.65 16.19 -41.58
CA GLY A 440 9.62 16.46 -42.64
C GLY A 440 9.16 16.06 -44.05
N MET A 441 7.92 15.59 -44.22
CA MET A 441 7.32 15.38 -45.54
C MET A 441 7.03 16.72 -46.22
N THR A 442 7.03 16.69 -47.56
CA THR A 442 6.66 17.88 -48.34
C THR A 442 5.17 18.19 -48.20
N GLU A 443 4.79 19.46 -48.43
CA GLU A 443 3.38 19.87 -48.48
C GLU A 443 2.57 19.02 -49.48
N ALA A 444 3.12 18.74 -50.66
CA ALA A 444 2.47 17.93 -51.69
C ALA A 444 2.17 16.49 -51.21
N GLU A 445 3.06 15.89 -50.42
CA GLU A 445 2.86 14.56 -49.83
C GLU A 445 1.78 14.58 -48.76
N HIS A 446 1.76 15.61 -47.91
CA HIS A 446 0.67 15.79 -46.94
C HIS A 446 -0.69 15.94 -47.64
N LEU A 447 -0.80 16.79 -48.66
CA LEU A 447 -2.02 16.98 -49.44
C LEU A 447 -2.47 15.70 -50.13
N THR A 448 -1.54 14.92 -50.68
CA THR A 448 -1.84 13.62 -51.31
C THR A 448 -2.42 12.63 -50.30
N ARG A 449 -1.87 12.58 -49.08
CA ARG A 449 -2.39 11.72 -48.00
C ARG A 449 -3.79 12.15 -47.56
N ILE A 450 -4.01 13.45 -47.37
CA ILE A 450 -5.33 14.00 -47.03
C ILE A 450 -6.36 13.65 -48.12
N ALA A 451 -6.01 13.85 -49.39
CA ALA A 451 -6.87 13.50 -50.51
C ALA A 451 -7.20 11.99 -50.55
N ASN A 452 -6.23 11.12 -50.26
CA ASN A 452 -6.44 9.68 -50.18
C ASN A 452 -7.35 9.27 -49.01
N ILE A 453 -7.15 9.86 -47.83
CA ILE A 453 -8.01 9.65 -46.65
C ILE A 453 -9.45 10.02 -46.98
N ALA A 454 -9.66 11.20 -47.59
CA ALA A 454 -10.97 11.69 -47.99
C ALA A 454 -11.61 10.81 -49.08
N ALA A 455 -10.88 10.49 -50.14
CA ALA A 455 -11.37 9.68 -51.26
C ALA A 455 -11.78 8.26 -50.83
N ARG A 456 -11.03 7.67 -49.90
CA ARG A 456 -11.30 6.34 -49.34
C ARG A 456 -12.25 6.36 -48.15
N LYS A 457 -12.70 7.55 -47.71
CA LYS A 457 -13.57 7.75 -46.55
C LYS A 457 -13.01 7.06 -45.30
N MET A 458 -11.70 7.16 -45.09
CA MET A 458 -11.07 6.63 -43.88
C MET A 458 -11.55 7.43 -42.66
N PRO A 459 -11.75 6.79 -41.50
CA PRO A 459 -12.42 7.41 -40.35
C PRO A 459 -11.53 8.37 -39.54
N PHE A 460 -10.42 8.85 -40.10
CA PHE A 460 -9.53 9.78 -39.41
C PHE A 460 -10.21 11.15 -39.27
N GLU A 461 -10.21 11.67 -38.06
CA GLU A 461 -10.76 12.99 -37.72
C GLU A 461 -9.70 14.09 -37.80
N LEU A 462 -8.42 13.71 -37.69
CA LEU A 462 -7.30 14.64 -37.61
C LEU A 462 -6.12 14.14 -38.45
N HIS A 463 -5.46 15.06 -39.16
CA HIS A 463 -4.18 14.83 -39.83
C HIS A 463 -3.07 15.48 -39.00
N TRP A 464 -2.35 14.65 -38.24
CA TRP A 464 -1.35 15.09 -37.26
C TRP A 464 0.04 15.13 -37.91
N ILE A 465 0.68 16.30 -37.89
CA ILE A 465 2.04 16.51 -38.39
C ILE A 465 2.99 16.41 -37.19
N ASP A 466 3.81 15.37 -37.17
CA ASP A 466 4.79 15.06 -36.13
C ASP A 466 6.11 15.84 -36.32
N ALA A 467 7.24 15.43 -35.75
CA ALA A 467 8.49 16.21 -35.83
C ALA A 467 9.03 16.40 -37.27
N GLY A 468 9.91 17.39 -37.45
CA GLY A 468 10.63 17.64 -38.72
C GLY A 468 10.02 18.68 -39.67
N TRP A 469 8.91 19.35 -39.31
CA TRP A 469 8.27 20.39 -40.15
C TRP A 469 8.91 21.78 -40.02
N TYR A 470 9.82 21.96 -39.07
CA TYR A 470 10.47 23.24 -38.77
C TYR A 470 11.79 23.38 -39.54
N GLY A 471 12.16 24.62 -39.89
CA GLY A 471 13.38 24.92 -40.66
C GLY A 471 13.14 26.01 -41.71
N PRO A 472 14.18 26.44 -42.44
CA PRO A 472 14.03 27.37 -43.56
C PRO A 472 13.05 26.87 -44.64
N PRO A 473 12.40 27.75 -45.41
CA PRO A 473 11.60 27.32 -46.55
C PRO A 473 12.40 26.42 -47.52
N GLY A 474 11.89 25.20 -47.77
CA GLY A 474 12.54 24.23 -48.65
C GLY A 474 13.59 23.34 -47.98
N SER A 475 13.90 23.51 -46.69
CA SER A 475 14.62 22.50 -45.92
C SER A 475 13.67 21.34 -45.60
N TYR A 476 14.11 20.11 -45.84
CA TYR A 476 13.46 18.93 -45.26
C TYR A 476 14.40 18.36 -44.20
N SER A 477 13.86 18.07 -43.03
CA SER A 477 14.59 17.41 -41.95
C SER A 477 14.48 15.89 -42.20
N PRO A 478 15.59 15.20 -42.58
CA PRO A 478 15.54 13.77 -42.90
C PRO A 478 15.18 12.91 -41.68
N ASP A 479 15.45 13.41 -40.46
CA ASP A 479 15.06 12.82 -39.19
C ASP A 479 14.86 13.88 -38.09
N GLU A 480 14.29 13.50 -36.95
CA GLU A 480 13.96 14.40 -35.82
C GLU A 480 15.17 15.06 -35.13
N PHE A 481 16.40 14.68 -35.49
CA PHE A 481 17.64 15.16 -34.89
C PHE A 481 18.46 16.03 -35.84
N ASP A 482 18.22 15.96 -37.15
CA ASP A 482 18.94 16.75 -38.16
C ASP A 482 18.16 18.00 -38.54
N SER A 483 18.47 19.10 -37.85
CA SER A 483 17.97 20.46 -38.16
C SER A 483 19.01 21.24 -38.96
N THR A 484 19.32 20.77 -40.18
CA THR A 484 20.12 21.55 -41.12
C THR A 484 19.26 22.43 -42.01
#